data_AF-A0A1X2DFJ4-F1
#
_entry.id   AF-A0A1X2DFJ4-F1
#
_cell.length_a   1.000
_cell.length_b   1.000
_cell.length_c   1.000
_cell.angle_alpha   90.00
_cell.angle_beta   90.00
_cell.angle_gamma   90.00
#
_symmetry.space_group_name_H-M   'P 1'
#
loop_
_entity.id
_entity.type
_entity.pdbx_description
1 polymer ?
#
loop_
_entity_poly.entity_id
_entity_poly.type
_entity_poly.pdbx_seq_one_letter_code
_entity_poly.pdbx_strand_id
1 'polypeptide(L)' 'MGNDDWADQVAKQIEEHVKKNFPEGVSVPTDGSEDEAVRAVQKQFEDRGFGCPDATARDIVRRARGNSE' A
#
# COMPACT_ATOMS: atom_id res chain seq x y z
N MET A 1 -8.60 -5.41 32.46
CA MET A 1 -8.96 -5.21 31.04
C MET A 1 -7.66 -4.88 30.34
N GLY A 2 -7.13 -5.88 29.62
CA GLY A 2 -5.73 -5.93 29.21
C GLY A 2 -5.44 -5.04 28.01
N ASN A 3 -4.19 -4.62 27.91
CA ASN A 3 -3.64 -3.80 26.84
C ASN A 3 -3.74 -4.47 25.45
N ASP A 4 -4.10 -5.74 25.39
CA ASP A 4 -4.22 -6.53 24.15
C ASP A 4 -5.57 -6.33 23.44
N ASP A 5 -6.66 -6.11 24.19
CA ASP A 5 -8.02 -5.99 23.62
C ASP A 5 -8.18 -4.74 22.72
N TRP A 6 -7.55 -3.63 23.11
CA TRP A 6 -7.56 -2.41 22.29
C TRP A 6 -6.64 -2.52 21.07
N ALA A 7 -5.53 -3.26 21.18
CA ALA A 7 -4.61 -3.47 20.08
C ALA A 7 -5.27 -4.31 18.98
N ASP A 8 -5.99 -5.37 19.36
CA ASP A 8 -6.83 -6.17 18.45
C ASP A 8 -7.92 -5.33 17.78
N GLN A 9 -8.60 -4.45 18.55
CA GLN A 9 -9.63 -3.58 17.99
C GLN A 9 -9.06 -2.56 17.00
N VAL A 10 -7.87 -2.02 17.25
CA VAL A 10 -7.18 -1.10 16.33
C VAL A 10 -6.72 -1.86 15.08
N ALA A 11 -6.14 -3.04 15.22
CA ALA A 11 -5.73 -3.87 14.10
C ALA A 11 -6.91 -4.20 13.18
N LYS A 12 -8.06 -4.56 13.75
CA LYS A 12 -9.29 -4.83 12.99
C LYS A 12 -9.78 -3.60 12.22
N GLN A 13 -9.79 -2.43 12.85
CA GLN A 13 -10.18 -1.18 12.18
C GLN A 13 -9.24 -0.79 11.04
N ILE A 14 -7.92 -1.00 11.22
CA ILE A 14 -6.94 -0.78 10.15
C ILE A 14 -7.21 -1.75 8.99
N GLU A 15 -7.44 -3.03 9.28
CA GLU A 15 -7.72 -4.03 8.25
C GLU A 15 -8.99 -3.67 7.44
N GLU A 16 -10.08 -3.32 8.13
CA GLU A 16 -11.32 -2.90 7.48
C GLU A 16 -11.12 -1.63 6.63
N HIS A 17 -10.34 -0.67 7.14
CA HIS A 17 -10.04 0.56 6.42
C HIS A 17 -9.20 0.29 5.16
N VAL A 18 -8.21 -0.60 5.23
CA VAL A 18 -7.41 -1.02 4.06
C VAL A 18 -8.27 -1.77 3.06
N LYS A 19 -9.07 -2.77 3.49
CA LYS A 19 -9.97 -3.53 2.61
C LYS A 19 -10.97 -2.64 1.87
N LYS A 20 -11.51 -1.63 2.55
CA LYS A 20 -12.45 -0.67 1.95
C LYS A 20 -11.79 0.21 0.89
N ASN A 21 -10.55 0.63 1.14
CA ASN A 21 -9.86 1.60 0.29
C ASN A 21 -8.97 0.96 -0.79
N PHE A 22 -8.60 -0.31 -0.66
CA PHE A 22 -7.84 -1.05 -1.66
C PHE A 22 -8.49 -2.42 -1.93
N PRO A 23 -9.73 -2.46 -2.45
CA PRO A 23 -10.45 -3.72 -2.68
C PRO A 23 -9.75 -4.63 -3.69
N GLU A 24 -9.04 -4.04 -4.66
CA GLU A 24 -8.29 -4.74 -5.70
C GLU A 24 -6.77 -4.72 -5.44
N GLY A 25 -6.35 -4.24 -4.26
CA GLY A 25 -4.95 -4.00 -3.93
C GLY A 25 -4.37 -2.75 -4.60
N VAL A 26 -3.04 -2.73 -4.71
CA VAL A 26 -2.27 -1.66 -5.35
C VAL A 26 -1.81 -2.16 -6.71
N SER A 27 -2.14 -1.42 -7.77
CA SER A 27 -1.69 -1.75 -9.11
C SER A 27 -0.32 -1.14 -9.37
N VAL A 28 0.67 -1.97 -9.73
CA VAL A 28 2.02 -1.50 -10.03
C VAL A 28 2.26 -1.59 -11.54
N PRO A 29 2.53 -0.47 -12.22
CA PRO A 29 2.97 -0.51 -13.61
C PRO A 29 4.30 -1.26 -13.74
N THR A 30 4.31 -2.34 -14.52
CA THR A 30 5.53 -3.11 -14.82
C THR A 30 6.33 -2.50 -15.96
N ASP A 31 5.65 -1.82 -16.87
CA ASP A 31 6.24 -1.11 -17.99
C ASP A 31 6.75 0.29 -17.59
N GLY A 32 7.70 0.81 -18.36
CA GLY A 32 8.27 2.14 -18.15
C GLY A 32 9.23 2.25 -16.95
N SER A 33 9.57 3.48 -16.59
CA SER A 33 10.62 3.77 -15.60
C SER A 33 10.17 3.42 -14.17
N GLU A 34 11.12 3.05 -13.30
CA GLU A 34 10.82 2.81 -11.86
C GLU A 34 10.15 4.04 -11.24
N ASP A 35 10.65 5.26 -11.51
CA ASP A 35 10.06 6.51 -10.99
C ASP A 35 8.62 6.76 -11.45
N GLU A 36 8.23 6.31 -12.65
CA GLU A 36 6.84 6.43 -13.12
C GLU A 36 5.92 5.49 -12.36
N ALA A 37 6.36 4.25 -12.13
CA ALA A 37 5.62 3.29 -11.30
C ALA A 37 5.52 3.76 -9.84
N VAL A 38 6.60 4.34 -9.29
CA VAL A 38 6.60 4.92 -7.94
C VAL A 38 5.55 6.03 -7.83
N ARG A 39 5.53 6.98 -8.77
CA ARG A 39 4.51 8.05 -8.79
C ARG A 39 3.10 7.50 -8.92
N ALA A 40 2.90 6.47 -9.74
CA ALA A 40 1.60 5.83 -9.90
C ALA A 40 1.13 5.14 -8.61
N VAL A 41 2.04 4.49 -7.88
CA VAL A 41 1.75 3.90 -6.57
C VAL A 41 1.43 4.99 -5.56
N GLN A 42 2.27 6.03 -5.43
CA GLN A 42 2.02 7.12 -4.50
C GLN A 42 0.67 7.78 -4.74
N LYS A 43 0.33 8.06 -6.01
CA LYS A 43 -0.96 8.62 -6.38
C LYS A 43 -2.14 7.74 -5.97
N GLN A 44 -2.04 6.42 -6.15
CA GLN A 44 -3.09 5.49 -5.72
C GLN A 44 -3.31 5.53 -4.21
N PHE A 45 -2.25 5.70 -3.41
CA PHE A 45 -2.40 5.87 -1.97
C PHE A 45 -3.02 7.22 -1.61
N GLU A 46 -2.56 8.31 -2.24
CA GLU A 46 -3.09 9.65 -2.02
C GLU A 46 -4.58 9.76 -2.38
N ASP A 47 -5.01 9.20 -3.51
CA ASP A 47 -6.41 9.16 -3.96
C ASP A 47 -7.32 8.41 -2.97
N ARG A 48 -6.73 7.56 -2.13
CA ARG A 48 -7.42 6.80 -1.08
C ARG A 48 -7.25 7.40 0.32
N GLY A 49 -6.59 8.55 0.43
CA GLY A 49 -6.38 9.26 1.70
C GLY A 49 -5.20 8.74 2.55
N PHE A 50 -4.29 7.97 1.94
CA PHE A 50 -3.09 7.46 2.60
C PHE A 50 -1.84 8.20 2.14
N GLY A 51 -0.90 8.42 3.05
CA GLY A 51 0.45 8.84 2.67
C GLY A 51 1.30 7.64 2.25
N CYS A 52 1.99 7.75 1.12
CA CYS A 52 2.96 6.75 0.67
C CYS A 52 4.35 7.38 0.51
N PRO A 53 5.26 7.18 1.48
CA PRO A 53 6.64 7.66 1.38
C PRO A 53 7.34 7.07 0.14
N ASP A 54 8.24 7.84 -0.48
CA ASP A 54 8.99 7.42 -1.68
C ASP A 54 9.70 6.07 -1.49
N ALA A 55 10.35 5.87 -0.34
CA ALA A 55 11.04 4.61 -0.03
C ALA A 55 10.07 3.41 0.01
N THR A 56 8.86 3.60 0.54
CA THR A 56 7.82 2.57 0.59
C THR A 56 7.28 2.28 -0.81
N ALA A 57 6.98 3.31 -1.59
CA ALA A 57 6.52 3.15 -2.96
C ALA A 57 7.55 2.43 -3.84
N ARG A 58 8.84 2.77 -3.69
CA ARG A 58 9.96 2.09 -4.38
C ARG A 58 10.08 0.63 -3.99
N ASP A 59 9.97 0.29 -2.71
CA ASP A 59 10.00 -1.10 -2.24
C ASP A 59 8.81 -1.91 -2.82
N ILE A 60 7.61 -1.33 -2.84
CA ILE A 60 6.43 -1.94 -3.49
C ILE A 60 6.69 -2.21 -4.98
N VAL A 61 7.19 -1.20 -5.71
CA VAL A 61 7.47 -1.31 -7.14
C VAL A 61 8.51 -2.41 -7.41
N ARG A 62 9.60 -2.43 -6.63
CA ARG A 62 10.66 -3.43 -6.78
C ARG A 62 10.19 -4.84 -6.48
N ARG A 63 9.39 -5.04 -5.44
CA ARG A 63 8.81 -6.36 -5.11
C ARG A 63 7.85 -6.84 -6.19
N ALA A 64 7.03 -5.95 -6.72
CA ALA A 64 6.08 -6.30 -7.78
C ALA A 64 6.79 -6.65 -9.10
N ARG A 65 7.87 -5.92 -9.45
CA ARG A 65 8.64 -6.18 -10.67
C ARG A 65 9.61 -7.37 -10.53
N GLY A 66 10.18 -7.59 -9.35
CA GLY A 66 11.10 -8.69 -9.05
C GLY A 66 10.45 -10.05 -8.81
N ASN A 67 9.12 -10.11 -8.65
CA ASN A 67 8.36 -11.36 -8.60
C ASN A 67 7.79 -11.77 -9.98
N SER A 68 8.16 -11.09 -11.06
CA SER A 68 7.74 -11.41 -12.44
C SER A 68 8.74 -12.31 -13.20
N GLU A 69 9.56 -13.08 -12.47
CA GLU A 69 10.47 -14.11 -13.01
C GLU A 69 9.89 -15.54 -12.89
#